data_AF-A0A2D6X210-F1
#
_entry.id   AF-A0A2D6X210-F1
#
_cell.length_a   1.000
_cell.length_b   1.000
_cell.length_c   1.000
_cell.angle_alpha   90.00
_cell.angle_beta   90.00
_cell.angle_gamma   90.00
#
_symmetry.space_group_name_H-M   'P 1'
#
loop_
_entity.id
_entity.type
_entity.pdbx_description
1 polymer ?
#
loop_
_entity_poly.entity_id
_entity_poly.type
_entity_poly.pdbx_seq_one_letter_code
_entity_poly.pdbx_strand_id
1 'polypeptide(L)'
;MASDEEVIQEITTLSRQLSKTKTERDVLRAQVKELESDLDVAEARSQLSTRLAGHTYKPPTWLTRKPKKSSGVVCTILSDTHFDEIVRPEEIGFRNEYDRKIAVKRLKSYFQKVILLTKDYITGINYEGCVLFLGGDIFSGDIHEELTETNEDTMLGSVIFWTEQIQAGINLLAEHFDYVHIPCVVGNHGRRTRRPRMKLRARDNFDWFLYQTLEERFKDNKKVTFDVASGADLMVDVQDTTYLLTHGDQARGGGGIGGIWPPLMRLVARKRNNTDFDYMVLGHFHQLIMAPSSGFLLNGSLKGYDEFAAIENFAYEIPQQALWINVPDKGILWQTALLVED
;
A
#
# COMPACT_ATOMS: atom_id res chain seq x y z
N MET A 1 37.24 -55.75 46.62
CA MET A 1 36.31 -55.85 45.48
C MET A 1 35.22 -54.85 45.78
N ALA A 2 35.12 -53.76 45.03
CA ALA A 2 34.01 -52.80 45.20
C ALA A 2 32.71 -53.60 45.08
N SER A 3 31.75 -53.36 45.99
CA SER A 3 30.51 -54.13 45.97
C SER A 3 29.76 -53.81 44.67
N ASP A 4 29.16 -54.81 44.03
CA ASP A 4 28.44 -54.63 42.76
C ASP A 4 27.41 -53.49 42.81
N GLU A 5 26.93 -53.16 44.01
CA GLU A 5 26.01 -52.07 44.32
C GLU A 5 26.63 -50.67 44.11
N GLU A 6 27.90 -50.45 44.48
CA GLU A 6 28.61 -49.18 44.27
C GLU A 6 28.84 -48.92 42.78
N VAL A 7 29.17 -49.97 42.02
CA VAL A 7 29.39 -49.89 40.57
C VAL A 7 28.08 -49.57 39.85
N ILE A 8 26.96 -50.18 40.25
CA ILE A 8 25.63 -49.89 39.68
C ILE A 8 25.21 -48.44 39.98
N GLN A 9 25.50 -47.93 41.17
CA GLN A 9 25.16 -46.56 41.56
C GLN A 9 25.98 -45.51 40.80
N GLU A 10 27.26 -45.79 40.55
CA GLU A 10 28.14 -44.95 39.74
C GLU A 10 27.72 -44.93 38.26
N ILE A 11 27.39 -46.10 37.68
CA ILE A 11 26.87 -46.21 36.30
C ILE A 11 25.56 -45.44 36.13
N THR A 12 24.68 -45.51 37.13
CA THR A 12 23.39 -44.79 37.12
C THR A 12 23.60 -43.27 37.17
N THR A 13 24.55 -42.83 37.99
CA THR A 13 24.88 -41.40 38.14
C THR A 13 25.50 -40.84 36.85
N LEU A 14 26.45 -41.56 36.26
CA LEU A 14 27.08 -41.21 34.98
C LEU A 14 26.06 -41.21 33.83
N SER A 15 25.13 -42.16 33.79
CA SER A 15 24.06 -42.21 32.78
C SER A 15 23.14 -41.00 32.86
N ARG A 16 22.80 -40.56 34.09
CA ARG A 16 21.99 -39.36 34.32
C ARG A 16 22.72 -38.08 33.92
N GLN A 17 24.01 -37.97 34.23
CA GLN A 17 24.85 -36.85 33.79
C GLN A 17 24.96 -36.79 32.27
N LEU A 18 25.23 -37.93 31.62
CA LEU A 18 25.32 -38.02 30.17
C LEU A 18 24.01 -37.60 29.49
N SER A 19 22.86 -38.02 30.04
CA SER A 19 21.55 -37.60 29.53
C SER A 19 21.35 -36.09 29.68
N LYS A 20 21.72 -35.50 30.82
CA LYS A 20 21.59 -34.05 31.05
C LYS A 20 22.47 -33.24 30.09
N THR A 21 23.74 -33.62 29.93
CA THR A 21 24.66 -32.96 28.99
C THR A 21 24.21 -33.09 27.54
N LYS A 22 23.61 -34.22 27.13
CA LYS A 22 23.03 -34.36 25.79
C LYS A 22 21.87 -33.39 25.58
N THR A 23 20.96 -33.26 26.54
CA THR A 23 19.85 -32.31 26.46
C THR A 23 20.35 -30.86 26.38
N GLU A 24 21.32 -30.47 27.22
CA GLU A 24 21.92 -29.14 27.20
C GLU A 24 22.61 -28.85 25.86
N ARG A 25 23.36 -29.81 25.32
CA ARG A 25 23.99 -29.71 23.98
C ARG A 25 22.94 -29.50 22.89
N ASP A 26 21.82 -30.20 22.95
CA ASP A 26 20.79 -30.13 21.91
C ASP A 26 20.04 -28.78 21.97
N VAL A 27 19.81 -28.24 23.18
CA VAL A 27 19.27 -26.89 23.37
C VAL A 27 20.23 -25.82 22.84
N LEU A 28 21.52 -25.90 23.20
CA LEU A 28 22.52 -24.93 22.72
C LEU A 28 22.70 -24.99 21.20
N ARG A 29 22.66 -26.19 20.60
CA ARG A 29 22.68 -26.33 19.13
C ARG A 29 21.48 -25.70 18.46
N ALA A 30 20.29 -25.81 19.06
CA ALA A 30 19.10 -25.14 18.54
C ALA A 30 19.24 -23.62 18.60
N GLN A 31 19.76 -23.09 19.72
CA GLN A 31 20.01 -21.65 19.90
C GLN A 31 21.07 -21.11 18.93
N VAL A 32 22.17 -21.84 18.71
CA VAL A 32 23.19 -21.45 17.73
C VAL A 32 22.59 -21.36 16.33
N LYS A 33 21.78 -22.35 15.95
CA LYS A 33 21.11 -22.36 14.64
C LYS A 33 20.11 -21.21 14.47
N GLU A 34 19.41 -20.84 15.55
CA GLU A 34 18.50 -19.69 15.56
C GLU A 34 19.27 -18.37 15.42
N LEU A 35 20.36 -18.21 16.18
CA LEU A 35 21.23 -17.04 16.10
C LEU A 35 21.94 -16.89 14.76
N GLU A 36 22.37 -18.00 14.14
CA GLU A 36 22.94 -18.01 12.78
C GLU A 36 21.89 -17.55 11.76
N SER A 37 20.65 -18.02 11.88
CA SER A 37 19.56 -17.57 11.02
C SER A 37 19.24 -16.09 11.22
N ASP A 38 19.28 -15.59 12.45
CA ASP A 38 19.04 -14.17 12.76
C ASP A 38 20.19 -13.28 12.24
N LEU A 39 21.43 -13.77 12.34
CA LEU A 39 22.62 -13.10 11.81
C LEU A 39 22.55 -13.00 10.28
N ASP A 40 22.23 -14.09 9.58
CA ASP A 40 22.07 -14.08 8.12
C ASP A 40 21.00 -13.07 7.67
N VAL A 41 19.88 -12.99 8.41
CA VAL A 41 18.81 -12.01 8.14
C VAL A 41 19.29 -10.58 8.40
N ALA A 42 20.04 -10.34 9.48
CA ALA A 42 20.58 -9.04 9.82
C ALA A 42 21.64 -8.56 8.82
N GLU A 43 22.53 -9.46 8.37
CA GLU A 43 23.53 -9.16 7.35
C GLU A 43 22.89 -8.90 5.99
N ALA A 44 21.89 -9.68 5.59
CA ALA A 44 21.12 -9.44 4.37
C ALA A 44 20.42 -8.07 4.40
N ARG A 45 19.85 -7.68 5.55
CA ARG A 45 19.27 -6.35 5.76
C ARG A 45 20.32 -5.25 5.67
N SER A 46 21.46 -5.40 6.34
CA SER A 46 22.55 -4.42 6.34
C SER A 46 23.11 -4.21 4.93
N GLN A 47 23.32 -5.28 4.17
CA GLN A 47 23.75 -5.21 2.77
C GLN A 47 22.70 -4.56 1.86
N LEU A 48 21.41 -4.81 2.10
CA LEU A 48 20.32 -4.16 1.37
C LEU A 48 20.25 -2.66 1.67
N SER A 49 20.36 -2.26 2.94
CA SER A 49 20.41 -0.85 3.36
C SER A 49 21.61 -0.12 2.78
N THR A 50 22.76 -0.78 2.71
CA THR A 50 23.98 -0.23 2.11
C THR A 50 23.85 -0.05 0.59
N ARG A 51 23.12 -0.93 -0.10
CA ARG A 51 22.81 -0.78 -1.54
C ARG A 51 21.72 0.25 -1.82
N LEU A 52 20.73 0.37 -0.94
CA LEU A 52 19.65 1.37 -1.04
C LEU A 52 20.16 2.80 -0.82
N ALA A 53 21.21 3.00 -0.03
CA ALA A 53 21.91 4.28 0.08
C ALA A 53 22.47 4.79 -1.27
N GLY A 54 22.58 3.94 -2.30
CA GLY A 54 22.98 4.30 -3.66
C GLY A 54 21.85 4.69 -4.61
N HIS A 55 20.57 4.40 -4.28
CA HIS A 55 19.43 4.91 -5.03
C HIS A 55 19.04 6.26 -4.43
N THR A 56 19.53 7.34 -5.05
CA THR A 56 19.21 8.70 -4.64
C THR A 56 17.80 9.07 -5.11
N TYR A 57 16.79 8.60 -4.37
CA TYR A 57 15.47 9.25 -4.35
C TYR A 57 15.70 10.73 -4.05
N LYS A 58 15.33 11.60 -4.99
CA LYS A 58 15.29 13.04 -4.77
C LYS A 58 13.83 13.43 -4.79
N PRO A 59 13.18 13.60 -3.61
CA PRO A 59 11.84 14.15 -3.59
C PRO A 59 11.84 15.50 -4.35
N PRO A 60 10.72 15.87 -4.98
CA PRO A 60 10.59 17.18 -5.62
C PRO A 60 11.03 18.28 -4.67
N THR A 61 11.76 19.27 -5.18
CA THR A 61 12.35 20.33 -4.35
C THR A 61 11.32 21.18 -3.58
N TRP A 62 10.04 21.12 -3.95
CA TRP A 62 8.97 21.81 -3.23
C TRP A 62 8.44 20.99 -2.04
N LEU A 63 8.64 19.66 -2.02
CA LEU A 63 8.30 18.77 -0.90
C LEU A 63 9.39 18.72 0.17
N THR A 64 10.35 19.64 0.16
CA THR A 64 11.52 19.60 1.05
C THR A 64 11.14 19.58 2.52
N ARG A 65 11.95 18.88 3.32
CA ARG A 65 11.93 18.85 4.78
C ARG A 65 12.13 20.20 5.48
N LYS A 66 12.33 21.30 4.75
CA LYS A 66 12.38 22.66 5.33
C LYS A 66 11.01 23.30 5.18
N PRO A 67 10.16 23.24 6.22
CA PRO A 67 8.78 23.71 6.11
C PRO A 67 8.72 25.23 5.94
N LYS A 68 7.76 25.70 5.13
CA LYS A 68 7.28 27.08 5.21
C LYS A 68 6.27 27.15 6.36
N LYS A 69 6.36 28.18 7.21
CA LYS A 69 5.39 28.34 8.30
C LYS A 69 4.00 28.61 7.72
N SER A 70 2.99 27.91 8.24
CA SER A 70 1.56 28.06 7.89
C SER A 70 1.16 27.56 6.49
N SER A 71 1.90 26.61 5.91
CA SER A 71 1.53 25.95 4.66
C SER A 71 1.08 24.51 4.88
N GLY A 72 0.20 24.02 4.01
CA GLY A 72 -0.25 22.64 3.99
C GLY A 72 -0.02 21.99 2.63
N VAL A 73 0.07 20.67 2.62
CA VAL A 73 0.10 19.88 1.40
C VAL A 73 -1.16 19.02 1.40
N VAL A 74 -1.93 19.12 0.30
CA VAL A 74 -3.09 18.25 0.09
C VAL A 74 -2.57 16.88 -0.29
N CYS A 75 -3.00 15.84 0.40
CA CYS A 75 -2.66 14.47 0.08
C CYS A 75 -3.94 13.70 -0.20
N THR A 76 -3.95 12.92 -1.26
CA THR A 76 -5.10 12.08 -1.62
C THR A 76 -4.60 10.82 -2.29
N ILE A 77 -5.36 9.74 -2.20
CA ILE A 77 -5.01 8.46 -2.80
C ILE A 77 -6.05 8.05 -3.83
N LEU A 78 -5.57 7.52 -4.96
CA LEU A 78 -6.35 6.79 -5.93
C LEU A 78 -5.82 5.35 -5.99
N SER A 79 -6.62 4.40 -5.52
CA SER A 79 -6.30 2.96 -5.57
C SER A 79 -7.58 2.14 -5.64
N ASP A 80 -7.42 0.84 -5.91
CA ASP A 80 -8.53 -0.12 -5.86
C ASP A 80 -9.70 0.34 -6.74
N THR A 81 -9.35 0.89 -7.91
CA THR A 81 -10.33 1.38 -8.87
C THR A 81 -10.87 0.25 -9.71
N HIS A 82 -10.10 -0.84 -9.87
CA HIS A 82 -10.56 -2.07 -10.52
C HIS A 82 -11.25 -1.74 -11.85
N PHE A 83 -10.60 -0.89 -12.63
CA PHE A 83 -11.19 -0.38 -13.86
C PHE A 83 -11.48 -1.52 -14.83
N ASP A 84 -12.64 -1.41 -15.47
CA ASP A 84 -13.22 -2.34 -16.44
C ASP A 84 -13.82 -3.63 -15.86
N GLU A 85 -13.83 -3.79 -14.54
CA GLU A 85 -14.70 -4.76 -13.89
C GLU A 85 -16.16 -4.32 -13.92
N ILE A 86 -17.04 -5.32 -13.95
CA ILE A 86 -18.49 -5.15 -13.97
C ILE A 86 -19.02 -5.74 -12.67
N VAL A 87 -19.72 -4.92 -11.88
CA VAL A 87 -20.47 -5.35 -10.69
C VAL A 87 -21.95 -5.27 -11.02
N ARG A 88 -22.64 -6.41 -10.99
CA ARG A 88 -24.06 -6.50 -11.35
C ARG A 88 -24.92 -6.25 -10.10
N PRO A 89 -25.79 -5.23 -10.09
CA PRO A 89 -26.51 -4.85 -8.88
C PRO A 89 -27.41 -5.98 -8.37
N GLU A 90 -28.02 -6.77 -9.25
CA GLU A 90 -28.86 -7.92 -8.90
C GLU A 90 -28.12 -9.02 -8.14
N GLU A 91 -26.80 -9.15 -8.31
CA GLU A 91 -25.98 -10.19 -7.65
C GLU A 91 -25.59 -9.81 -6.22
N ILE A 92 -25.63 -8.51 -5.89
CA ILE A 92 -25.27 -7.96 -4.59
C ILE A 92 -26.42 -7.24 -3.88
N GLY A 93 -27.66 -7.61 -4.21
CA GLY A 93 -28.86 -7.08 -3.56
C GLY A 93 -29.05 -5.57 -3.76
N PHE A 94 -28.65 -5.07 -4.94
CA PHE A 94 -28.77 -3.68 -5.39
C PHE A 94 -28.03 -2.67 -4.49
N ARG A 95 -26.95 -3.12 -3.84
CA ARG A 95 -26.13 -2.27 -2.94
C ARG A 95 -25.10 -1.41 -3.67
N ASN A 96 -24.68 -1.81 -4.86
CA ASN A 96 -23.73 -1.08 -5.70
C ASN A 96 -23.97 -1.49 -7.16
N GLU A 97 -23.45 -0.71 -8.09
CA GLU A 97 -23.36 -1.00 -9.51
C GLU A 97 -22.03 -0.43 -10.00
N TYR A 98 -21.35 -1.16 -10.87
CA TYR A 98 -20.09 -0.70 -11.43
C TYR A 98 -19.91 -1.20 -12.86
N ASP A 99 -19.54 -0.27 -13.74
CA ASP A 99 -19.10 -0.53 -15.10
C ASP A 99 -18.11 0.58 -15.50
N ARG A 100 -17.55 0.50 -16.71
CA ARG A 100 -16.63 1.53 -17.22
C ARG A 100 -17.24 2.94 -17.21
N LYS A 101 -18.55 3.10 -17.47
CA LYS A 101 -19.20 4.43 -17.51
C LYS A 101 -19.34 5.02 -16.12
N ILE A 102 -19.73 4.22 -15.14
CA ILE A 102 -19.80 4.60 -13.73
C ILE A 102 -18.39 4.91 -13.22
N ALA A 103 -17.40 4.08 -13.56
CA ALA A 103 -16.00 4.31 -13.22
C ALA A 103 -15.50 5.68 -13.71
N VAL A 104 -15.80 6.07 -14.96
CA VAL A 104 -15.44 7.39 -15.50
C VAL A 104 -16.11 8.52 -14.70
N LYS A 105 -17.41 8.39 -14.36
CA LYS A 105 -18.13 9.37 -13.55
C LYS A 105 -17.51 9.50 -12.15
N ARG A 106 -17.24 8.38 -11.49
CA ARG A 106 -16.64 8.34 -10.15
C ARG A 106 -15.23 8.91 -10.15
N LEU A 107 -14.41 8.60 -11.16
CA LEU A 107 -13.07 9.17 -11.31
C LEU A 107 -13.12 10.68 -11.51
N LYS A 108 -14.04 11.18 -12.33
CA LYS A 108 -14.26 12.61 -12.51
C LYS A 108 -14.70 13.27 -11.20
N SER A 109 -15.67 12.67 -10.51
CA SER A 109 -16.19 13.11 -9.21
C SER A 109 -15.08 13.18 -8.17
N TYR A 110 -14.18 12.19 -8.12
CA TYR A 110 -12.99 12.17 -7.26
C TYR A 110 -12.12 13.42 -7.46
N PHE A 111 -11.63 13.66 -8.68
CA PHE A 111 -10.76 14.81 -8.94
C PHE A 111 -11.48 16.15 -8.70
N GLN A 112 -12.75 16.26 -9.07
CA GLN A 112 -13.55 17.46 -8.82
C GLN A 112 -13.76 17.71 -7.32
N LYS A 113 -13.99 16.66 -6.52
CA LYS A 113 -14.19 16.76 -5.08
C LYS A 113 -12.90 17.13 -4.34
N VAL A 114 -11.73 16.66 -4.80
CA VAL A 114 -10.42 17.13 -4.29
C VAL A 114 -10.35 18.66 -4.40
N ILE A 115 -10.57 19.20 -5.60
CA ILE A 115 -10.52 20.64 -5.87
C ILE A 115 -11.60 21.39 -5.09
N LEU A 116 -12.84 20.90 -5.10
CA LEU A 116 -13.97 21.51 -4.41
C LEU A 116 -13.67 21.68 -2.92
N LEU A 117 -13.18 20.62 -2.26
CA LEU A 117 -12.91 20.67 -0.84
C LEU A 117 -11.79 21.64 -0.49
N THR A 118 -10.69 21.62 -1.24
CA THR A 118 -9.52 22.47 -0.96
C THR A 118 -9.74 23.92 -1.34
N LYS A 119 -10.67 24.18 -2.27
CA LYS A 119 -11.01 25.54 -2.69
C LYS A 119 -12.08 26.17 -1.81
N ASP A 120 -13.16 25.45 -1.54
CA ASP A 120 -14.41 26.05 -1.04
C ASP A 120 -14.75 25.65 0.40
N TYR A 121 -14.30 24.48 0.88
CA TYR A 121 -14.68 23.97 2.21
C TYR A 121 -13.57 24.06 3.26
N ILE A 122 -12.34 23.71 2.89
CA ILE A 122 -11.18 23.70 3.78
C ILE A 122 -10.34 24.95 3.50
N THR A 123 -10.87 26.10 3.90
CA THR A 123 -10.24 27.40 3.66
C THR A 123 -9.35 27.82 4.83
N GLY A 124 -8.48 28.82 4.61
CA GLY A 124 -7.58 29.35 5.64
C GLY A 124 -6.24 28.63 5.76
N ILE A 125 -5.96 27.67 4.88
CA ILE A 125 -4.66 27.01 4.73
C ILE A 125 -4.04 27.46 3.41
N ASN A 126 -2.74 27.79 3.42
CA ASN A 126 -2.00 28.03 2.19
C ASN A 126 -1.47 26.71 1.64
N TYR A 127 -2.06 26.20 0.56
CA TYR A 127 -1.65 24.92 -0.04
C TYR A 127 -0.42 25.08 -0.94
N GLU A 128 0.68 24.39 -0.64
CA GLU A 128 1.89 24.40 -1.48
C GLU A 128 1.72 23.58 -2.77
N GLY A 129 0.86 22.56 -2.71
CA GLY A 129 0.64 21.63 -3.79
C GLY A 129 -0.19 20.42 -3.33
N CYS A 130 -0.25 19.43 -4.22
CA CYS A 130 -0.96 18.19 -4.01
C CYS A 130 -0.02 16.98 -4.17
N VAL A 131 -0.18 15.97 -3.31
CA VAL A 131 0.42 14.65 -3.45
C VAL A 131 -0.70 13.66 -3.75
N LEU A 132 -0.72 13.14 -4.97
CA LEU A 132 -1.66 12.12 -5.43
C LEU A 132 -0.97 10.76 -5.35
N PHE A 133 -1.24 10.00 -4.29
CA PHE A 133 -0.76 8.64 -4.17
C PHE A 133 -1.52 7.74 -5.15
N LEU A 134 -0.81 7.08 -6.07
CA LEU A 134 -1.38 5.99 -6.89
C LEU A 134 -1.06 4.66 -6.21
N GLY A 135 -2.05 4.11 -5.51
CA GLY A 135 -1.87 3.03 -4.53
C GLY A 135 -1.97 1.60 -5.09
N GLY A 136 -2.14 1.45 -6.41
CA GLY A 136 -2.25 0.15 -7.07
C GLY A 136 -3.68 -0.38 -7.19
N ASP A 137 -3.82 -1.52 -7.87
CA ASP A 137 -5.10 -2.12 -8.26
C ASP A 137 -5.95 -1.15 -9.07
N ILE A 138 -5.28 -0.51 -10.05
CA ILE A 138 -5.95 0.37 -10.99
C ILE A 138 -6.82 -0.44 -11.95
N PHE A 139 -6.32 -1.60 -12.36
CA PHE A 139 -7.02 -2.55 -13.21
C PHE A 139 -7.40 -3.80 -12.41
N SER A 140 -8.54 -4.42 -12.73
CA SER A 140 -8.95 -5.69 -12.12
C SER A 140 -8.10 -6.88 -12.55
N GLY A 141 -7.38 -6.74 -13.68
CA GLY A 141 -6.48 -7.76 -14.20
C GLY A 141 -7.18 -9.00 -14.76
N ASP A 142 -6.37 -9.96 -15.21
CA ASP A 142 -6.82 -11.28 -15.72
C ASP A 142 -6.49 -12.40 -14.72
N ILE A 143 -6.50 -12.09 -13.42
CA ILE A 143 -5.97 -13.01 -12.39
C ILE A 143 -6.93 -14.14 -12.00
N HIS A 144 -8.22 -13.97 -12.32
CA HIS A 144 -9.28 -14.96 -12.21
C HIS A 144 -9.87 -15.21 -13.61
N GLU A 145 -10.21 -16.47 -13.90
CA GLU A 145 -10.75 -16.87 -15.21
C GLU A 145 -12.05 -16.11 -15.53
N GLU A 146 -12.87 -15.87 -14.51
CA GLU A 146 -14.09 -15.05 -14.54
C GLU A 146 -13.86 -13.59 -14.95
N LEU A 147 -12.79 -12.95 -14.46
CA LEU A 147 -12.46 -11.56 -14.84
C LEU A 147 -12.05 -11.46 -16.31
N THR A 148 -11.40 -12.51 -16.84
CA THR A 148 -10.94 -12.52 -18.23
C THR A 148 -12.11 -12.58 -19.22
N GLU A 149 -13.22 -13.21 -18.84
CA GLU A 149 -14.42 -13.34 -19.68
C GLU A 149 -15.34 -12.11 -19.62
N THR A 150 -15.24 -11.31 -18.56
CA THR A 150 -16.20 -10.24 -18.24
C THR A 150 -15.65 -8.82 -18.38
N ASN A 151 -14.33 -8.64 -18.51
CA ASN A 151 -13.71 -7.32 -18.70
C ASN A 151 -14.22 -6.62 -19.98
N GLU A 152 -14.43 -5.30 -19.89
CA GLU A 152 -14.97 -4.45 -20.97
C GLU A 152 -14.07 -4.36 -22.23
N ASP A 153 -12.77 -4.61 -22.10
CA ASP A 153 -11.81 -4.65 -23.21
C ASP A 153 -10.62 -5.55 -22.84
N THR A 154 -9.74 -5.79 -23.80
CA THR A 154 -8.40 -6.31 -23.54
C THR A 154 -7.63 -5.36 -22.62
N MET A 155 -6.76 -5.91 -21.78
CA MET A 155 -5.94 -5.13 -20.85
C MET A 155 -5.12 -4.01 -21.51
N LEU A 156 -4.66 -4.20 -22.75
CA LEU A 156 -3.96 -3.13 -23.49
C LEU A 156 -4.91 -1.99 -23.90
N GLY A 157 -6.13 -2.31 -24.32
CA GLY A 157 -7.18 -1.34 -24.60
C GLY A 157 -7.57 -0.55 -23.35
N SER A 158 -7.75 -1.26 -22.22
CA SER A 158 -7.96 -0.67 -20.89
C SER A 158 -6.86 0.33 -20.52
N VAL A 159 -5.59 -0.06 -20.63
CA VAL A 159 -4.47 0.84 -20.31
C VAL A 159 -4.53 2.11 -21.15
N ILE A 160 -4.76 2.01 -22.46
CA ILE A 160 -4.83 3.18 -23.35
C ILE A 160 -5.98 4.10 -22.92
N PHE A 161 -7.18 3.55 -22.72
CA PHE A 161 -8.36 4.33 -22.34
C PHE A 161 -8.15 5.05 -21.00
N TRP A 162 -7.71 4.32 -19.97
CA TRP A 162 -7.55 4.87 -18.62
C TRP A 162 -6.35 5.79 -18.47
N THR A 163 -5.32 5.67 -19.32
CA THR A 163 -4.24 6.66 -19.41
C THR A 163 -4.80 8.05 -19.72
N GLU A 164 -5.69 8.17 -20.70
CA GLU A 164 -6.29 9.47 -21.07
C GLU A 164 -7.12 10.07 -19.92
N GLN A 165 -7.92 9.24 -19.24
CA GLN A 165 -8.79 9.71 -18.15
C GLN A 165 -7.99 10.17 -16.93
N ILE A 166 -6.98 9.39 -16.53
CA ILE A 166 -6.13 9.74 -15.38
C ILE A 166 -5.27 10.97 -15.71
N GLN A 167 -4.74 11.07 -16.94
CA GLN A 167 -4.03 12.27 -17.39
C GLN A 167 -4.93 13.51 -17.29
N ALA A 168 -6.19 13.44 -17.72
CA ALA A 168 -7.13 14.56 -17.61
C ALA A 168 -7.34 14.97 -16.14
N GLY A 169 -7.48 14.01 -15.23
CA GLY A 169 -7.58 14.28 -13.79
C GLY A 169 -6.33 14.94 -13.20
N ILE A 170 -5.14 14.47 -13.57
CA ILE A 170 -3.86 15.06 -13.14
C ILE A 170 -3.73 16.50 -13.68
N ASN A 171 -4.16 16.77 -14.91
CA ASN A 171 -4.19 18.12 -15.46
C ASN A 171 -5.11 19.05 -14.64
N LEU A 172 -6.28 18.59 -14.23
CA LEU A 172 -7.17 19.37 -13.34
C LEU A 172 -6.48 19.73 -12.02
N LEU A 173 -5.73 18.79 -11.43
CA LEU A 173 -4.94 19.07 -10.24
C LEU A 173 -3.82 20.08 -10.52
N ALA A 174 -3.11 19.97 -11.64
CA ALA A 174 -2.00 20.86 -12.01
C ALA A 174 -2.46 22.27 -12.45
N GLU A 175 -3.72 22.41 -12.84
CA GLU A 175 -4.38 23.71 -13.06
C GLU A 175 -4.77 24.37 -11.73
N HIS A 176 -5.18 23.58 -10.74
CA HIS A 176 -5.59 24.09 -9.42
C HIS A 176 -4.42 24.36 -8.47
N PHE A 177 -3.44 23.46 -8.44
CA PHE A 177 -2.28 23.52 -7.55
C PHE A 177 -1.02 23.98 -8.30
N ASP A 178 -0.12 24.65 -7.58
CA ASP A 178 1.17 25.07 -8.14
C ASP A 178 2.06 23.88 -8.49
N TYR A 179 1.99 22.82 -7.68
CA TYR A 179 2.73 21.58 -7.86
C TYR A 179 1.89 20.35 -7.56
N VAL A 180 2.14 19.27 -8.30
CA VAL A 180 1.53 17.95 -8.09
C VAL A 180 2.65 16.90 -8.09
N HIS A 181 2.72 16.11 -7.02
CA HIS A 181 3.63 14.96 -6.94
C HIS A 181 2.84 13.65 -6.91
N ILE A 182 3.30 12.65 -7.63
CA ILE A 182 2.56 11.42 -7.88
C ILE A 182 3.46 10.21 -7.55
N PRO A 183 3.53 9.80 -6.28
CA PRO A 183 4.15 8.55 -5.89
C PRO A 183 3.27 7.36 -6.28
N CYS A 184 3.86 6.34 -6.88
CA CYS A 184 3.11 5.21 -7.43
C CYS A 184 3.65 3.86 -6.94
N VAL A 185 2.75 3.00 -6.47
CA VAL A 185 3.00 1.56 -6.24
C VAL A 185 1.99 0.73 -7.02
N VAL A 186 2.39 -0.50 -7.35
CA VAL A 186 1.52 -1.44 -8.05
C VAL A 186 0.69 -2.25 -7.07
N GLY A 187 -0.53 -2.60 -7.48
CA GLY A 187 -1.34 -3.56 -6.76
C GLY A 187 -1.11 -4.99 -7.22
N ASN A 188 -1.88 -5.92 -6.66
CA ASN A 188 -1.78 -7.32 -7.03
C ASN A 188 -2.61 -7.68 -8.28
N HIS A 189 -3.65 -6.93 -8.64
CA HIS A 189 -4.54 -7.26 -9.76
C HIS A 189 -3.90 -6.99 -11.12
N GLY A 190 -3.15 -5.90 -11.29
CA GLY A 190 -2.47 -5.58 -12.54
C GLY A 190 -1.34 -6.56 -12.95
N ARG A 191 -1.07 -7.62 -12.17
CA ARG A 191 0.00 -8.59 -12.47
C ARG A 191 -0.33 -9.46 -13.68
N ARG A 192 0.70 -9.84 -14.45
CA ARG A 192 0.56 -10.77 -15.60
C ARG A 192 0.66 -12.26 -15.24
N THR A 193 0.78 -12.57 -13.95
CA THR A 193 1.01 -13.94 -13.48
C THR A 193 -0.01 -14.35 -12.44
N ARG A 194 -0.47 -15.60 -12.48
CA ARG A 194 -1.48 -16.10 -11.52
C ARG A 194 -1.04 -15.91 -10.07
N ARG A 195 0.22 -16.20 -9.75
CA ARG A 195 0.78 -16.07 -8.39
C ARG A 195 1.66 -14.83 -8.27
N PRO A 196 1.64 -14.12 -7.13
CA PRO A 196 2.55 -13.02 -6.88
C PRO A 196 4.01 -13.46 -7.02
N ARG A 197 4.84 -12.62 -7.64
CA ARG A 197 6.28 -12.83 -7.74
C ARG A 197 7.02 -11.92 -6.78
N MET A 198 8.18 -12.37 -6.32
CA MET A 198 9.07 -11.56 -5.49
C MET A 198 10.01 -10.69 -6.34
N LYS A 199 10.58 -11.27 -7.41
CA LYS A 199 11.47 -10.55 -8.33
C LYS A 199 10.65 -9.88 -9.43
N LEU A 200 11.02 -8.65 -9.77
CA LEU A 200 10.40 -7.86 -10.84
C LEU A 200 8.87 -7.71 -10.67
N ARG A 201 8.40 -7.64 -9.41
CA ARG A 201 6.97 -7.59 -9.10
C ARG A 201 6.29 -6.34 -9.65
N ALA A 202 6.98 -5.19 -9.57
CA ALA A 202 6.47 -3.93 -10.07
C ALA A 202 6.49 -3.92 -11.59
N ARG A 203 7.63 -4.27 -12.20
CA ARG A 203 7.81 -4.15 -13.67
C ARG A 203 6.92 -5.07 -14.51
N ASP A 204 6.48 -6.20 -13.98
CA ASP A 204 5.56 -7.10 -14.70
C ASP A 204 4.12 -6.92 -14.22
N ASN A 205 3.67 -5.67 -14.28
CA ASN A 205 2.37 -5.22 -13.83
C ASN A 205 1.87 -4.10 -14.75
N PHE A 206 0.59 -4.14 -15.10
CA PHE A 206 -0.05 -3.13 -15.94
C PHE A 206 -0.20 -1.78 -15.24
N ASP A 207 -0.35 -1.75 -13.91
CA ASP A 207 -0.29 -0.51 -13.12
C ASP A 207 1.04 0.21 -13.38
N TRP A 208 2.17 -0.52 -13.30
CA TRP A 208 3.49 0.05 -13.54
C TRP A 208 3.64 0.60 -14.95
N PHE A 209 3.12 -0.14 -15.95
CA PHE A 209 3.16 0.30 -17.34
C PHE A 209 2.32 1.57 -17.57
N LEU A 210 1.13 1.65 -16.97
CA LEU A 210 0.31 2.86 -16.96
C LEU A 210 1.07 4.03 -16.33
N TYR A 211 1.68 3.84 -15.15
CA TYR A 211 2.39 4.92 -14.45
C TYR A 211 3.60 5.44 -15.23
N GLN A 212 4.38 4.55 -15.86
CA GLN A 212 5.49 4.95 -16.73
C GLN A 212 5.01 5.70 -17.97
N THR A 213 3.86 5.31 -18.52
CA THR A 213 3.24 6.01 -19.65
C THR A 213 2.80 7.42 -19.25
N LEU A 214 2.18 7.56 -18.08
CA LEU A 214 1.82 8.87 -17.52
C LEU A 214 3.06 9.73 -17.24
N GLU A 215 4.08 9.17 -16.60
CA GLU A 215 5.36 9.85 -16.33
C GLU A 215 5.97 10.43 -17.62
N GLU A 216 6.06 9.64 -18.68
CA GLU A 216 6.58 10.09 -19.98
C GLU A 216 5.73 11.22 -20.59
N ARG A 217 4.40 11.16 -20.46
CA ARG A 217 3.49 12.21 -20.96
C ARG A 217 3.62 13.54 -20.22
N PHE A 218 4.09 13.52 -18.97
CA PHE A 218 4.29 14.71 -18.15
C PHE A 218 5.76 15.16 -18.07
N LYS A 219 6.69 14.54 -18.80
CA LYS A 219 8.14 14.82 -18.70
C LYS A 219 8.54 16.29 -18.86
N ASP A 220 7.80 17.04 -19.70
CA ASP A 220 8.06 18.44 -19.99
C ASP A 220 7.29 19.40 -19.04
N ASN A 221 6.38 18.87 -18.22
CA ASN A 221 5.59 19.64 -17.27
C ASN A 221 6.36 19.82 -15.94
N LYS A 222 6.86 21.03 -15.71
CA LYS A 222 7.64 21.35 -14.50
C LYS A 222 6.83 21.36 -13.19
N LYS A 223 5.50 21.34 -13.26
CA LYS A 223 4.61 21.31 -12.08
C LYS A 223 4.33 19.90 -11.59
N VAL A 224 4.38 18.91 -12.49
CA VAL A 224 3.97 17.53 -12.21
C VAL A 224 5.20 16.65 -12.14
N THR A 225 5.34 15.88 -11.07
CA THR A 225 6.45 14.93 -10.91
C THR A 225 5.94 13.57 -10.51
N PHE A 226 6.56 12.53 -11.05
CA PHE A 226 6.25 11.13 -10.72
C PHE A 226 7.39 10.53 -9.92
N ASP A 227 7.04 9.55 -9.09
CA ASP A 227 8.00 8.61 -8.50
C ASP A 227 7.39 7.21 -8.54
N VAL A 228 7.79 6.43 -9.55
CA VAL A 228 7.24 5.09 -9.80
C VAL A 228 8.11 4.04 -9.12
N ALA A 229 7.56 3.36 -8.12
CA ALA A 229 8.30 2.38 -7.35
C ALA A 229 8.84 1.23 -8.23
N SER A 230 10.12 0.90 -8.01
CA SER A 230 10.72 -0.32 -8.57
C SER A 230 10.40 -1.58 -7.75
N GLY A 231 9.96 -1.40 -6.50
CA GLY A 231 9.63 -2.44 -5.53
C GLY A 231 8.15 -2.49 -5.15
N ALA A 232 7.85 -3.10 -4.00
CA ALA A 232 6.49 -3.17 -3.46
C ALA A 232 6.05 -1.89 -2.76
N ASP A 233 7.02 -1.12 -2.27
CA ASP A 233 6.80 0.00 -1.38
C ASP A 233 7.60 1.21 -1.86
N LEU A 234 7.15 2.39 -1.46
CA LEU A 234 7.78 3.66 -1.77
C LEU A 234 7.77 4.56 -0.55
N MET A 235 8.92 5.16 -0.23
CA MET A 235 9.03 6.19 0.80
C MET A 235 8.71 7.55 0.17
N VAL A 236 7.83 8.30 0.79
CA VAL A 236 7.35 9.60 0.28
C VAL A 236 7.49 10.64 1.38
N ASP A 237 8.43 11.55 1.19
CA ASP A 237 8.61 12.68 2.11
C ASP A 237 7.65 13.81 1.71
N VAL A 238 6.80 14.23 2.64
CA VAL A 238 5.90 15.37 2.49
C VAL A 238 6.19 16.35 3.62
N GLN A 239 6.90 17.42 3.30
CA GLN A 239 7.44 18.36 4.29
C GLN A 239 8.32 17.58 5.30
N ASP A 240 8.04 17.64 6.59
CA ASP A 240 8.74 16.93 7.66
C ASP A 240 8.12 15.56 8.00
N THR A 241 7.07 15.15 7.29
CA THR A 241 6.37 13.88 7.50
C THR A 241 6.78 12.85 6.45
N THR A 242 7.11 11.65 6.90
CA THR A 242 7.53 10.53 6.05
C THR A 242 6.43 9.49 5.93
N TYR A 243 5.94 9.28 4.71
CA TYR A 243 4.93 8.27 4.40
C TYR A 243 5.58 7.02 3.78
N LEU A 244 5.06 5.84 4.13
CA LEU A 244 5.33 4.60 3.41
C LEU A 244 4.11 4.24 2.57
N LEU A 245 4.19 4.41 1.25
CA LEU A 245 3.18 3.94 0.31
C LEU A 245 3.41 2.46 0.02
N THR A 246 2.38 1.63 0.21
CA THR A 246 2.37 0.20 -0.14
C THR A 246 0.96 -0.18 -0.56
N HIS A 247 0.79 -1.11 -1.49
CA HIS A 247 -0.57 -1.50 -1.86
C HIS A 247 -1.29 -2.27 -0.73
N GLY A 248 -0.59 -3.20 -0.05
CA GLY A 248 -1.12 -3.91 1.11
C GLY A 248 -1.29 -5.43 0.94
N ASP A 249 -1.13 -5.96 -0.28
CA ASP A 249 -1.27 -7.39 -0.67
C ASP A 249 -0.35 -8.38 0.08
N GLN A 250 0.54 -7.87 0.92
CA GLN A 250 1.43 -8.64 1.79
C GLN A 250 0.77 -9.02 3.12
N ALA A 251 -0.26 -8.28 3.53
CA ALA A 251 -1.04 -8.60 4.71
C ALA A 251 -1.99 -9.76 4.43
N ARG A 252 -2.18 -10.63 5.43
CA ARG A 252 -3.08 -11.79 5.35
C ARG A 252 -3.88 -11.92 6.63
N GLY A 253 -5.13 -12.33 6.50
CA GLY A 253 -6.09 -12.41 7.60
C GLY A 253 -7.24 -11.46 7.35
N GLY A 254 -7.90 -11.01 8.43
CA GLY A 254 -9.08 -10.14 8.32
C GLY A 254 -10.37 -10.79 8.84
N GLY A 255 -10.33 -12.07 9.20
CA GLY A 255 -11.49 -12.81 9.73
C GLY A 255 -11.66 -12.71 11.26
N GLY A 256 -12.85 -13.06 11.72
CA GLY A 256 -13.21 -13.08 13.15
C GLY A 256 -13.46 -11.68 13.74
N ILE A 257 -13.66 -11.61 15.06
CA ILE A 257 -14.07 -10.37 15.76
C ILE A 257 -13.08 -9.21 15.56
N GLY A 258 -11.79 -9.50 15.38
CA GLY A 258 -10.77 -8.47 15.17
C GLY A 258 -10.79 -7.80 13.79
N GLY A 259 -11.48 -8.40 12.82
CA GLY A 259 -11.57 -7.87 11.45
C GLY A 259 -10.20 -7.56 10.84
N ILE A 260 -10.12 -6.43 10.15
CA ILE A 260 -8.93 -5.97 9.41
C ILE A 260 -7.81 -5.41 10.31
N TRP A 261 -8.07 -5.14 11.59
CA TRP A 261 -7.10 -4.49 12.46
C TRP A 261 -5.84 -5.33 12.76
N PRO A 262 -5.94 -6.62 13.17
CA PRO A 262 -4.77 -7.46 13.41
C PRO A 262 -3.81 -7.60 12.21
N PRO A 263 -4.25 -7.82 10.96
CA PRO A 263 -3.34 -7.87 9.83
C PRO A 263 -2.68 -6.51 9.54
N LEU A 264 -3.40 -5.39 9.66
CA LEU A 264 -2.85 -4.05 9.44
C LEU A 264 -1.77 -3.69 10.47
N MET A 265 -2.07 -3.83 11.77
CA MET A 265 -1.12 -3.51 12.83
C MET A 265 0.15 -4.37 12.74
N ARG A 266 -0.01 -5.64 12.34
CA ARG A 266 1.12 -6.54 12.09
C ARG A 266 1.94 -6.09 10.88
N LEU A 267 1.29 -5.63 9.81
CA LEU A 267 1.99 -5.11 8.63
C LEU A 267 2.79 -3.87 9.00
N VAL A 268 2.20 -2.89 9.69
CA VAL A 268 2.91 -1.68 10.19
C VAL A 268 4.15 -2.07 10.99
N ALA A 269 4.00 -2.94 11.99
CA ALA A 269 5.12 -3.39 12.82
C ALA A 269 6.23 -4.07 11.99
N ARG A 270 5.86 -4.89 10.99
CA ARG A 270 6.82 -5.56 10.11
C ARG A 270 7.53 -4.62 9.16
N LYS A 271 6.85 -3.60 8.64
CA LYS A 271 7.46 -2.58 7.79
C LYS A 271 8.47 -1.75 8.59
N ARG A 272 8.12 -1.38 9.82
CA ARG A 272 9.01 -0.66 10.76
C ARG A 272 10.29 -1.42 11.14
N ASN A 273 10.35 -2.74 10.94
CA ASN A 273 11.60 -3.48 11.10
C ASN A 273 12.65 -3.16 10.02
N ASN A 274 12.26 -2.55 8.89
CA ASN A 274 13.16 -2.30 7.76
C ASN A 274 13.26 -0.81 7.41
N THR A 275 12.24 -0.01 7.69
CA THR A 275 12.20 1.42 7.37
C THR A 275 11.46 2.22 8.43
N ASP A 276 11.96 3.44 8.71
CA ASP A 276 11.29 4.39 9.60
C ASP A 276 10.32 5.27 8.80
N PHE A 277 9.08 5.34 9.25
CA PHE A 277 8.02 6.18 8.66
C PHE A 277 7.00 6.58 9.73
N ASP A 278 6.37 7.72 9.53
CA ASP A 278 5.31 8.23 10.41
C ASP A 278 4.00 7.51 10.13
N TYR A 279 3.59 7.47 8.86
CA TYR A 279 2.32 6.87 8.42
C TYR A 279 2.51 5.93 7.22
N MET A 280 1.87 4.76 7.27
CA MET A 280 1.74 3.86 6.13
C MET A 280 0.44 4.17 5.38
N VAL A 281 0.51 4.41 4.06
CA VAL A 281 -0.67 4.59 3.19
C VAL A 281 -0.85 3.34 2.36
N LEU A 282 -2.05 2.77 2.36
CA LEU A 282 -2.33 1.54 1.62
C LEU A 282 -3.79 1.40 1.16
N GLY A 283 -4.03 0.45 0.25
CA GLY A 283 -5.34 0.08 -0.29
C GLY A 283 -5.66 -1.39 0.00
N HIS A 284 -6.02 -2.16 -1.03
CA HIS A 284 -6.20 -3.62 -1.04
C HIS A 284 -7.43 -4.16 -0.31
N PHE A 285 -7.76 -3.62 0.88
CA PHE A 285 -8.86 -4.12 1.70
C PHE A 285 -10.20 -3.44 1.45
N HIS A 286 -10.22 -2.38 0.63
CA HIS A 286 -11.41 -1.63 0.25
C HIS A 286 -12.21 -1.14 1.49
N GLN A 287 -11.49 -0.73 2.54
CA GLN A 287 -12.09 -0.25 3.79
C GLN A 287 -11.45 1.05 4.25
N LEU A 288 -12.16 2.18 4.15
CA LEU A 288 -11.59 3.46 4.56
C LEU A 288 -11.38 3.51 6.08
N ILE A 289 -10.11 3.45 6.50
CA ILE A 289 -9.69 3.60 7.90
C ILE A 289 -8.53 4.58 7.96
N MET A 290 -8.80 5.80 8.39
CA MET A 290 -7.79 6.83 8.58
C MET A 290 -7.39 6.89 10.06
N ALA A 291 -6.37 6.12 10.44
CA ALA A 291 -5.94 5.93 11.82
C ALA A 291 -4.48 6.39 12.04
N PRO A 292 -4.20 7.71 11.93
CA PRO A 292 -2.83 8.22 12.06
C PRO A 292 -2.19 7.90 13.42
N SER A 293 -2.98 7.86 14.50
CA SER A 293 -2.50 7.43 15.83
C SER A 293 -2.01 5.98 15.87
N SER A 294 -2.49 5.15 14.95
CA SER A 294 -2.08 3.75 14.76
C SER A 294 -1.00 3.60 13.69
N GLY A 295 -0.57 4.71 13.08
CA GLY A 295 0.51 4.76 12.08
C GLY A 295 0.09 4.36 10.67
N PHE A 296 -1.20 4.39 10.32
CA PHE A 296 -1.64 4.07 8.95
C PHE A 296 -2.90 4.80 8.47
N LEU A 297 -3.05 4.86 7.15
CA LEU A 297 -4.20 5.31 6.39
C LEU A 297 -4.55 4.24 5.36
N LEU A 298 -5.64 3.50 5.60
CA LEU A 298 -6.19 2.53 4.66
C LEU A 298 -7.26 3.21 3.80
N ASN A 299 -7.10 3.12 2.49
CA ASN A 299 -8.02 3.68 1.52
C ASN A 299 -9.29 2.83 1.37
N GLY A 300 -10.39 3.48 1.00
CA GLY A 300 -11.55 2.81 0.44
C GLY A 300 -11.29 2.39 -1.01
N SER A 301 -12.35 2.04 -1.74
CA SER A 301 -12.27 1.70 -3.17
C SER A 301 -13.18 2.59 -4.01
N LEU A 302 -12.76 2.88 -5.24
CA LEU A 302 -13.58 3.61 -6.21
C LEU A 302 -14.64 2.67 -6.82
N LYS A 303 -14.35 1.37 -6.91
CA LYS A 303 -15.31 0.33 -7.31
C LYS A 303 -16.47 0.20 -6.34
N GLY A 304 -16.22 0.34 -5.04
CA GLY A 304 -17.20 0.05 -3.99
C GLY A 304 -17.37 -1.46 -3.75
N TYR A 305 -18.54 -1.83 -3.21
CA TYR A 305 -18.90 -3.19 -2.81
C TYR A 305 -19.14 -4.12 -4.02
N ASP A 306 -18.59 -5.33 -3.98
CA ASP A 306 -18.67 -6.31 -5.06
C ASP A 306 -19.22 -7.67 -4.59
N GLU A 307 -19.34 -8.60 -5.52
CA GLU A 307 -19.84 -9.96 -5.33
C GLU A 307 -18.97 -10.74 -4.33
N PHE A 308 -17.64 -10.58 -4.39
CA PHE A 308 -16.72 -11.22 -3.46
C PHE A 308 -16.95 -10.74 -2.02
N ALA A 309 -17.05 -9.43 -1.81
CA ALA A 309 -17.32 -8.84 -0.51
C ALA A 309 -18.71 -9.24 0.03
N ALA A 310 -19.70 -9.37 -0.85
CA ALA A 310 -21.04 -9.87 -0.51
C ALA A 310 -21.01 -11.33 -0.05
N ILE A 311 -20.34 -12.21 -0.81
CA ILE A 311 -20.23 -13.65 -0.50
C ILE A 311 -19.45 -13.88 0.81
N GLU A 312 -18.36 -13.15 1.01
CA GLU A 312 -17.53 -13.24 2.23
C GLU A 312 -18.15 -12.53 3.43
N ASN A 313 -19.34 -11.91 3.28
CA ASN A 313 -20.07 -11.18 4.32
C ASN A 313 -19.26 -10.02 4.93
N PHE A 314 -18.43 -9.36 4.12
CA PHE A 314 -17.75 -8.15 4.56
C PHE A 314 -18.72 -6.99 4.70
N ALA A 315 -18.35 -6.04 5.55
CA ALA A 315 -19.11 -4.82 5.75
C ALA A 315 -19.25 -4.06 4.43
N TYR A 316 -20.47 -3.59 4.15
CA TYR A 316 -20.72 -2.74 3.01
C TYR A 316 -19.99 -1.41 3.17
N GLU A 317 -19.36 -0.97 2.09
CA GLU A 317 -18.71 0.33 2.00
C GLU A 317 -19.16 1.06 0.73
N ILE A 318 -19.50 2.33 0.89
CA ILE A 318 -19.87 3.24 -0.20
C ILE A 318 -18.59 3.54 -1.01
N PRO A 319 -18.67 3.63 -2.35
CA PRO A 319 -17.54 4.05 -3.18
C PRO A 319 -16.90 5.35 -2.67
N GLN A 320 -15.64 5.28 -2.23
CA GLN A 320 -14.94 6.41 -1.63
C GLN A 320 -13.41 6.29 -1.70
N GLN A 321 -12.72 7.42 -1.56
CA GLN A 321 -11.25 7.51 -1.48
C GLN A 321 -10.84 8.42 -0.31
N ALA A 322 -9.59 8.33 0.17
CA ALA A 322 -9.11 9.15 1.28
C ALA A 322 -8.48 10.47 0.81
N LEU A 323 -8.78 11.56 1.52
CA LEU A 323 -8.07 12.85 1.40
C LEU A 323 -7.66 13.35 2.78
N TRP A 324 -6.44 13.89 2.89
CA TRP A 324 -5.94 14.49 4.11
C TRP A 324 -5.04 15.69 3.83
N ILE A 325 -4.89 16.56 4.83
CA ILE A 325 -4.01 17.73 4.78
C ILE A 325 -2.83 17.49 5.69
N ASN A 326 -1.63 17.40 5.09
CA ASN A 326 -0.38 17.38 5.82
C ASN A 326 0.05 18.81 6.14
N VAL A 327 0.50 19.07 7.37
CA VAL A 327 1.12 20.34 7.75
C VAL A 327 2.38 20.08 8.58
N PRO A 328 3.36 21.00 8.54
CA PRO A 328 4.58 20.88 9.32
C PRO A 328 4.32 20.73 10.82
N ASP A 329 5.19 20.00 11.51
CA ASP A 329 5.22 19.72 12.95
C ASP A 329 4.03 18.90 13.49
N LYS A 330 2.95 18.74 12.71
CA LYS A 330 1.73 18.04 13.14
C LYS A 330 1.45 16.77 12.34
N GLY A 331 2.05 16.62 11.15
CA GLY A 331 1.67 15.59 10.20
C GLY A 331 0.25 15.83 9.69
N ILE A 332 -0.66 14.88 9.94
CA ILE A 332 -2.03 14.96 9.45
C ILE A 332 -2.88 15.90 10.33
N LEU A 333 -3.21 17.07 9.81
CA LEU A 333 -4.05 18.06 10.50
C LEU A 333 -5.54 17.74 10.37
N TRP A 334 -5.95 17.30 9.19
CA TRP A 334 -7.33 17.06 8.83
C TRP A 334 -7.42 15.94 7.81
N GLN A 335 -8.49 15.15 7.86
CA GLN A 335 -8.70 14.01 6.97
C GLN A 335 -10.20 13.77 6.75
N THR A 336 -10.58 13.32 5.55
CA THR A 336 -11.97 13.00 5.19
C THR A 336 -12.06 11.88 4.15
N ALA A 337 -13.26 11.33 4.03
CA ALA A 337 -13.67 10.53 2.89
C ALA A 337 -14.07 11.43 1.71
N LEU A 338 -13.61 11.09 0.52
CA LEU A 338 -14.15 11.55 -0.76
C LEU A 338 -15.16 10.51 -1.24
N LEU A 339 -16.42 10.69 -0.89
CA LEU A 339 -17.50 9.88 -1.46
C LEU A 339 -17.53 10.14 -2.97
N VAL A 340 -17.51 9.11 -3.81
CA VAL A 340 -17.51 9.26 -5.28
C VAL A 340 -18.79 8.75 -5.94
N GLU A 341 -19.68 8.15 -5.15
CA GLU A 341 -21.07 7.90 -5.54
C GLU A 341 -21.83 9.24 -5.72
N ASP A 342 -22.78 9.25 -6.66
CA ASP A 342 -23.58 10.43 -7.04
C ASP A 342 -24.68 10.73 -6.02
#